data_AF-A0A2V5LGM9-F1
#
_entry.id   AF-A0A2V5LGM9-F1
#
_cell.length_a   1.000
_cell.length_b   1.000
_cell.length_c   1.000
_cell.angle_alpha   90.00
_cell.angle_beta   90.00
_cell.angle_gamma   90.00
#
_symmetry.space_group_name_H-M   'P 1'
#
loop_
_entity.id
_entity.type
_entity.pdbx_description
1 polymer ?
#
loop_
_entity_poly.entity_id
_entity_poly.type
_entity_poly.pdbx_seq_one_letter_code
_entity_poly.pdbx_strand_id
1 'polypeptide(L)'
;MRDGVVVRFCEPRKHSGLTQTPTKRVDSRVNAILLRMRYLVKARVKSGREPHLVRAIDDATLGKGSIAGDEYLHNMEQARVNDQDVATWVETCFCDQPLAEERPYWEEYFELLSVKDAHSRRNCRHENGTEPWACCDCDCTKKLEESLATQGDSFLQTFRTTRGDLT
;
A
#
# COMPACT_ATOMS: atom_id res chain seq x y z
N MET A 1 -6.16 21.55 -19.69
CA MET A 1 -6.50 21.76 -18.27
C MET A 1 -7.73 20.92 -17.99
N ARG A 2 -7.57 19.75 -17.36
CA ARG A 2 -8.69 18.91 -16.95
C ARG A 2 -8.46 18.59 -15.49
N ASP A 3 -9.42 19.02 -14.68
CA ASP A 3 -9.46 18.90 -13.24
C ASP A 3 -9.37 17.43 -12.82
N GLY A 4 -8.29 17.09 -12.15
CA GLY A 4 -8.12 15.80 -11.49
C GLY A 4 -9.08 15.72 -10.31
N VAL A 5 -10.01 14.78 -10.35
CA VAL A 5 -10.81 14.40 -9.19
C VAL A 5 -9.85 13.71 -8.22
N VAL A 6 -9.31 14.47 -7.27
CA VAL A 6 -8.67 13.92 -6.08
C VAL A 6 -9.79 13.33 -5.22
N VAL A 7 -9.92 12.01 -5.23
CA VAL A 7 -10.83 11.30 -4.33
C VAL A 7 -10.23 11.34 -2.91
N ARG A 8 -10.39 12.47 -2.21
CA ARG A 8 -10.15 12.55 -0.76
C ARG A 8 -11.32 11.89 -0.04
N PHE A 9 -11.24 10.59 0.23
CA PHE A 9 -12.15 9.92 1.16
C PHE A 9 -11.62 10.02 2.59
N CYS A 10 -11.78 11.20 3.21
CA CYS A 10 -11.76 11.35 4.65
C CYS A 10 -12.50 12.62 5.08
N GLU A 11 -13.82 12.68 4.84
CA GLU A 11 -14.70 13.67 5.51
C GLU A 11 -15.88 12.97 6.20
N PRO A 12 -16.15 13.25 7.49
CA PRO A 12 -17.30 12.69 8.19
C PRO A 12 -18.58 13.44 7.82
N ARG A 13 -19.60 12.73 7.33
CA ARG A 13 -20.97 13.27 7.29
C ARG A 13 -21.46 13.49 8.72
N LYS A 14 -21.57 14.76 9.15
CA LYS A 14 -22.24 15.15 10.39
C LYS A 14 -23.71 14.83 10.29
N HIS A 15 -24.28 13.92 11.08
CA HIS A 15 -25.72 13.90 11.33
C HIS A 15 -26.02 13.94 12.83
N SER A 16 -26.89 14.90 13.14
CA SER A 16 -27.46 15.29 14.41
C SER A 16 -28.28 14.17 15.07
N GLY A 17 -28.36 14.24 16.40
CA GLY A 17 -28.80 13.15 17.27
C GLY A 17 -30.26 12.72 17.13
N LEU A 18 -30.52 11.52 17.66
CA LEU A 18 -31.77 11.05 18.24
C LEU A 18 -31.48 9.76 19.02
N THR A 19 -31.93 9.74 20.27
CA THR A 19 -31.88 8.64 21.25
C THR A 19 -32.64 7.41 20.79
N GLN A 20 -32.06 6.20 20.86
CA GLN A 20 -32.81 4.94 20.78
C GLN A 20 -32.26 3.83 21.72
N THR A 21 -33.21 3.19 22.40
CA THR A 21 -33.15 1.99 23.27
C THR A 21 -32.90 0.69 22.49
N PRO A 22 -32.54 -0.44 23.16
CA PRO A 22 -31.93 -1.58 22.48
C PRO A 22 -32.95 -2.66 22.05
N THR A 23 -32.95 -3.01 20.76
CA THR A 23 -33.60 -4.22 20.23
C THR A 23 -32.68 -5.02 19.32
N LYS A 24 -32.88 -6.35 19.35
CA LYS A 24 -32.01 -7.42 18.88
C LYS A 24 -31.93 -7.57 17.34
N ARG A 25 -30.74 -7.99 16.91
CA ARG A 25 -30.34 -8.85 15.76
C ARG A 25 -30.29 -8.29 14.32
N VAL A 26 -29.04 -8.33 13.82
CA VAL A 26 -28.46 -8.46 12.46
C VAL A 26 -28.72 -7.36 11.44
N ASP A 27 -27.65 -6.63 11.12
CA ASP A 27 -27.38 -6.23 9.73
C ASP A 27 -25.88 -6.32 9.44
N SER A 28 -25.47 -7.27 8.60
CA SER A 28 -24.06 -7.58 8.28
C SER A 28 -23.51 -6.72 7.14
N ARG A 29 -23.99 -5.49 6.98
CA ARG A 29 -23.66 -4.62 5.83
C ARG A 29 -23.37 -3.16 6.18
N VAL A 30 -23.27 -2.83 7.47
CA VAL A 30 -22.90 -1.48 7.93
C VAL A 30 -21.77 -1.61 8.94
N ASN A 31 -20.52 -1.70 8.44
CA ASN A 31 -19.28 -1.23 9.09
C ASN A 31 -18.05 -1.71 8.32
N ALA A 32 -17.97 -1.39 7.03
CA ALA A 32 -16.68 -1.20 6.37
C ALA A 32 -16.08 0.12 6.91
N ILE A 33 -15.73 0.12 8.20
CA ILE A 33 -15.08 1.24 8.86
C ILE A 33 -13.59 1.12 8.52
N LEU A 34 -13.12 2.09 7.74
CA LEU A 34 -11.78 2.38 7.23
C LEU A 34 -10.60 1.95 8.15
N LEU A 35 -10.20 0.69 8.04
CA LEU A 35 -8.93 0.20 8.58
C LEU A 35 -7.83 0.43 7.52
N ARG A 36 -6.97 1.45 7.70
CA ARG A 36 -5.71 1.51 6.92
C ARG A 36 -4.78 0.39 7.37
N MET A 37 -4.84 -0.74 6.67
CA MET A 37 -3.94 -1.86 6.92
C MET A 37 -2.63 -1.62 6.19
N ARG A 38 -1.51 -1.77 6.91
CA ARG A 38 -0.17 -1.74 6.31
C ARG A 38 0.31 -3.17 6.16
N TYR A 39 0.71 -3.53 4.95
CA TYR A 39 1.29 -4.82 4.64
C TYR A 39 2.76 -4.65 4.29
N LEU A 40 3.59 -5.53 4.85
CA LEU A 40 4.95 -5.71 4.38
C LEU A 40 4.91 -6.71 3.23
N VAL A 41 5.19 -6.22 2.04
CA VAL A 41 5.21 -7.02 0.82
C VAL A 41 6.65 -7.40 0.51
N LYS A 42 6.87 -8.66 0.17
CA LYS A 42 8.13 -9.17 -0.37
C LYS A 42 7.87 -9.77 -1.74
N ALA A 43 8.65 -9.37 -2.73
CA ALA A 43 8.49 -9.84 -4.08
C ALA A 43 9.82 -9.88 -4.83
N ARG A 44 9.85 -10.67 -5.90
CA ARG A 44 10.98 -10.76 -6.82
C ARG A 44 10.51 -10.34 -8.19
N VAL A 45 11.31 -9.55 -8.91
CA VAL A 45 10.95 -9.22 -10.31
C VAL A 45 11.04 -10.50 -11.13
N LYS A 46 10.02 -10.77 -11.95
CA LYS A 46 9.99 -11.92 -12.86
C LYS A 46 11.10 -11.78 -13.89
N SER A 47 11.78 -12.89 -14.19
CA SER A 47 12.82 -12.90 -15.21
C SER A 47 12.28 -12.42 -16.56
N GLY A 48 13.00 -11.49 -17.18
CA GLY A 48 12.62 -10.83 -18.44
C GLY A 48 11.62 -9.68 -18.29
N ARG A 49 11.06 -9.44 -17.09
CA ARG A 49 10.15 -8.30 -16.83
C ARG A 49 10.85 -7.08 -16.28
N GLU A 50 12.12 -7.19 -15.90
CA GLU A 50 12.95 -6.09 -15.44
C GLU A 50 12.91 -4.90 -16.42
N PRO A 51 13.21 -5.05 -17.74
CA PRO A 51 13.10 -3.99 -18.74
C PRO A 51 11.77 -3.25 -18.71
N HIS A 52 10.68 -4.00 -18.67
CA HIS A 52 9.32 -3.49 -18.71
C HIS A 52 8.96 -2.74 -17.42
N LEU A 53 9.35 -3.26 -16.25
CA LEU A 53 9.07 -2.64 -14.96
C LEU A 53 9.68 -1.24 -14.87
N VAL A 54 10.97 -1.08 -15.21
CA VAL A 54 11.61 0.25 -15.16
C VAL A 54 10.96 1.20 -16.14
N ARG A 55 10.63 0.76 -17.36
CA ARG A 55 9.92 1.62 -18.31
C ARG A 55 8.58 2.07 -17.72
N ALA A 56 7.82 1.16 -17.11
CA ALA A 56 6.54 1.52 -16.48
C ALA A 56 6.72 2.51 -15.31
N ILE A 57 7.82 2.42 -14.56
CA ILE A 57 8.16 3.37 -13.50
C ILE A 57 8.56 4.73 -14.09
N ASP A 58 9.47 4.75 -15.06
CA ASP A 58 10.02 5.97 -15.66
C ASP A 58 8.95 6.74 -16.46
N ASP A 59 8.06 6.02 -17.14
CA ASP A 59 6.92 6.60 -17.87
C ASP A 59 5.74 6.96 -16.94
N ALA A 60 5.86 6.71 -15.63
CA ALA A 60 4.79 6.88 -14.64
C ALA A 60 3.48 6.16 -15.02
N THR A 61 3.59 4.96 -15.61
CA THR A 61 2.46 4.13 -16.02
C THR A 61 2.25 2.89 -15.16
N LEU A 62 3.15 2.59 -14.22
CA LEU A 62 2.98 1.49 -13.29
C LEU A 62 1.68 1.69 -12.48
N GLY A 63 0.79 0.69 -12.51
CA GLY A 63 -0.51 0.78 -11.85
C GLY A 63 -1.55 1.67 -12.55
N LYS A 64 -1.28 2.16 -13.78
CA LYS A 64 -2.20 3.04 -14.50
C LYS A 64 -3.57 2.38 -14.68
N GLY A 65 -4.62 3.07 -14.21
CA GLY A 65 -6.00 2.57 -14.22
C GLY A 65 -6.44 1.92 -12.90
N SER A 66 -5.51 1.70 -11.97
CA SER A 66 -5.80 1.29 -10.59
C SER A 66 -6.33 2.45 -9.76
N ILE A 67 -7.17 2.15 -8.77
CA ILE A 67 -7.65 3.14 -7.80
C ILE A 67 -6.54 3.65 -6.88
N ALA A 68 -5.48 2.86 -6.68
CA ALA A 68 -4.34 3.20 -5.84
C ALA A 68 -3.46 4.31 -6.45
N GLY A 69 -3.67 4.66 -7.73
CA GLY A 69 -3.06 5.84 -8.36
C GLY A 69 -1.53 5.85 -8.26
N ASP A 70 -0.96 6.93 -7.72
CA ASP A 70 0.49 7.13 -7.62
C ASP A 70 1.18 6.27 -6.54
N GLU A 71 0.41 5.50 -5.75
CA GLU A 71 0.95 4.66 -4.67
C GLU A 71 1.97 3.63 -5.19
N TYR A 72 1.81 3.12 -6.42
CA TYR A 72 2.77 2.18 -6.99
C TYR A 72 4.17 2.78 -7.15
N LEU A 73 4.25 4.03 -7.63
CA LEU A 73 5.52 4.71 -7.84
C LEU A 73 6.18 5.04 -6.51
N HIS A 74 5.39 5.53 -5.54
CA HIS A 74 5.84 5.75 -4.17
C HIS A 74 6.38 4.46 -3.55
N ASN A 75 5.67 3.34 -3.70
CA ASN A 75 6.08 2.04 -3.16
C ASN A 75 7.42 1.58 -3.76
N MET A 76 7.65 1.81 -5.06
CA MET A 76 8.93 1.49 -5.69
C MET A 76 10.06 2.42 -5.25
N GLU A 77 9.78 3.70 -5.00
CA GLU A 77 10.76 4.65 -4.45
C GLU A 77 11.18 4.26 -3.02
N GLN A 78 10.23 3.83 -2.19
CA GLN A 78 10.48 3.41 -0.81
C GLN A 78 10.94 1.95 -0.69
N ALA A 79 10.83 1.15 -1.75
CA ALA A 79 11.23 -0.24 -1.74
C ALA A 79 12.73 -0.40 -1.46
N ARG A 80 13.07 -1.48 -0.75
CA ARG A 80 14.45 -1.91 -0.53
C ARG A 80 14.67 -3.30 -1.07
N VAL A 81 15.85 -3.54 -1.62
CA VAL A 81 16.27 -4.83 -2.16
C VAL A 81 17.39 -5.40 -1.31
N ASN A 82 17.37 -6.71 -1.07
CA ASN A 82 18.44 -7.41 -0.36
C ASN A 82 19.42 -8.08 -1.35
N ASP A 83 20.44 -8.74 -0.81
CA ASP A 83 21.47 -9.52 -1.53
C ASP A 83 20.93 -10.71 -2.34
N GLN A 84 19.65 -11.05 -2.14
CA GLN A 84 18.95 -12.11 -2.86
C GLN A 84 17.96 -11.55 -3.89
N ASP A 85 18.06 -10.28 -4.30
CA ASP A 85 17.16 -9.60 -5.24
C ASP A 85 15.68 -9.64 -4.84
N VAL A 86 15.39 -9.70 -3.54
CA VAL A 86 14.02 -9.61 -3.02
C VAL A 86 13.73 -8.15 -2.68
N ALA A 87 12.81 -7.55 -3.44
CA ALA A 87 12.24 -6.25 -3.15
C ALA A 87 11.27 -6.36 -1.98
N THR A 88 11.35 -5.42 -1.05
CA THR A 88 10.48 -5.29 0.12
C THR A 88 9.95 -3.87 0.21
N TRP A 89 8.64 -3.69 0.37
CA TRP A 89 8.00 -2.39 0.55
C TRP A 89 6.79 -2.47 1.49
N VAL A 90 6.28 -1.31 1.88
CA VAL A 90 5.05 -1.18 2.66
C VAL A 90 3.90 -0.83 1.72
N GLU A 91 2.85 -1.62 1.72
CA GLU A 91 1.60 -1.30 1.03
C GLU A 91 0.57 -0.80 2.05
N THR A 92 -0.14 0.29 1.75
CA THR A 92 -1.37 0.65 2.48
C THR A 92 -2.56 0.16 1.67
N CYS A 93 -3.39 -0.72 2.24
CA CYS A 93 -4.52 -1.31 1.52
C CYS A 93 -5.75 -1.41 2.44
N PHE A 94 -6.93 -1.34 1.84
CA PHE A 94 -8.23 -1.36 2.53
C PHE A 94 -9.11 -2.57 2.16
N CYS A 95 -8.60 -3.47 1.33
CA CYS A 95 -9.34 -4.62 0.85
C CYS A 95 -9.54 -5.69 1.95
N ASP A 96 -10.65 -6.43 1.86
CA ASP A 96 -10.93 -7.58 2.74
C ASP A 96 -9.83 -8.66 2.62
N GLN A 97 -9.46 -8.98 1.37
CA GLN A 97 -8.29 -9.78 1.08
C GLN A 97 -7.09 -8.85 0.83
N PRO A 98 -5.92 -9.06 1.47
CA PRO A 98 -4.76 -8.21 1.29
C PRO A 98 -4.36 -8.05 -0.18
N LEU A 99 -4.27 -6.78 -0.59
CA LEU A 99 -3.87 -6.35 -1.92
C LEU A 99 -4.80 -6.85 -3.05
N ALA A 100 -6.08 -7.12 -2.78
CA ALA A 100 -6.97 -7.73 -3.79
C ALA A 100 -7.05 -6.90 -5.08
N GLU A 101 -7.02 -5.57 -4.97
CA GLU A 101 -7.12 -4.66 -6.10
C GLU A 101 -5.77 -4.40 -6.77
N GLU A 102 -4.70 -4.35 -5.96
CA GLU A 102 -3.37 -3.97 -6.41
C GLU A 102 -2.58 -5.15 -6.97
N ARG A 103 -2.90 -6.37 -6.53
CA ARG A 103 -2.20 -7.61 -6.88
C ARG A 103 -2.09 -7.88 -8.39
N PRO A 104 -3.13 -7.70 -9.22
CA PRO A 104 -3.00 -7.92 -10.67
C PRO A 104 -1.93 -7.03 -11.32
N TYR A 105 -1.76 -5.80 -10.84
CA TYR A 105 -0.75 -4.86 -11.33
C TYR A 105 0.64 -5.25 -10.85
N TRP A 106 0.77 -5.65 -9.58
CA TRP A 106 2.05 -6.13 -9.04
C TRP A 106 2.50 -7.41 -9.73
N GLU A 107 1.60 -8.37 -9.91
CA GLU A 107 1.89 -9.67 -10.51
C GLU A 107 2.18 -9.58 -12.02
N GLU A 108 1.95 -8.46 -12.69
CA GLU A 108 2.45 -8.25 -14.05
C GLU A 108 3.99 -8.31 -14.11
N TYR A 109 4.65 -7.77 -13.09
CA TYR A 109 6.11 -7.61 -13.04
C TYR A 109 6.78 -8.49 -11.99
N PHE A 110 6.07 -8.81 -10.90
CA PHE A 110 6.64 -9.47 -9.74
C PHE A 110 6.05 -10.86 -9.50
N GLU A 111 6.88 -11.75 -8.96
CA GLU A 111 6.45 -12.89 -8.18
C GLU A 111 6.31 -12.46 -6.71
N LEU A 112 5.08 -12.46 -6.19
CA LEU A 112 4.81 -12.11 -4.79
C LEU A 112 5.21 -13.28 -3.88
N LEU A 113 6.24 -13.08 -3.07
CA LEU A 113 6.77 -14.10 -2.15
C LEU A 113 6.07 -14.06 -0.79
N SER A 114 5.69 -12.86 -0.32
CA SER A 114 5.00 -12.71 0.96
C SER A 114 4.19 -11.42 1.02
N VAL A 115 3.00 -11.50 1.61
CA VAL A 115 2.19 -10.35 2.00
C VAL A 115 1.74 -10.60 3.43
N LYS A 116 2.25 -9.80 4.38
CA LYS A 116 1.97 -9.96 5.82
C LYS A 116 1.66 -8.60 6.42
N ASP A 117 0.97 -8.56 7.55
CA ASP A 117 0.83 -7.31 8.29
C ASP A 117 2.23 -6.74 8.61
N ALA A 118 2.44 -5.45 8.33
CA ALA A 118 3.73 -4.80 8.53
C ALA A 118 4.07 -4.62 10.03
N HIS A 119 3.04 -4.61 10.88
CA HIS A 119 3.16 -4.69 12.32
C HIS A 119 1.88 -5.28 12.92
N SER A 120 1.90 -5.62 14.21
CA SER A 120 0.72 -6.11 14.92
C SER A 120 -0.44 -5.11 14.83
N ARG A 121 -1.62 -5.58 14.39
CA ARG A 121 -2.85 -4.77 14.29
C ARG A 121 -3.27 -4.18 15.64
N ARG A 122 -2.90 -4.80 16.76
CA ARG A 122 -3.17 -4.30 18.11
C ARG A 122 -2.53 -2.93 18.38
N ASN A 123 -1.51 -2.58 17.60
CA ASN A 123 -0.84 -1.28 17.70
C ASN A 123 -1.53 -0.20 16.85
N CYS A 124 -2.52 -0.55 16.02
CA CYS A 124 -3.32 0.41 15.26
C CYS A 124 -4.30 1.12 16.20
N ARG A 125 -4.18 2.45 16.34
CA ARG A 125 -5.04 3.28 17.21
C ARG A 125 -6.53 3.15 16.92
N HIS A 126 -6.87 2.86 15.68
CA HIS A 126 -8.24 2.62 15.28
C HIS A 126 -8.78 1.27 15.78
N GLU A 127 -7.97 0.22 15.69
CA GLU A 127 -8.31 -1.16 16.12
C GLU A 127 -8.30 -1.33 17.64
N ASN A 128 -7.45 -0.58 18.35
CA ASN A 128 -7.40 -0.61 19.81
C ASN A 128 -8.42 0.31 20.49
N GLY A 129 -9.26 0.99 19.70
CA GLY A 129 -10.38 1.80 20.18
C GLY A 129 -9.98 3.12 20.85
N THR A 130 -8.71 3.51 20.80
CA THR A 130 -8.23 4.75 21.46
C THR A 130 -8.80 5.98 20.75
N GLU A 131 -8.84 5.98 19.41
CA GLU A 131 -9.34 7.09 18.61
C GLU A 131 -9.98 6.57 17.29
N PRO A 132 -11.24 6.92 16.99
CA PRO A 132 -11.84 6.62 15.68
C PRO A 132 -11.03 7.26 14.55
N TRP A 133 -10.81 6.53 13.46
CA TRP A 133 -10.12 7.03 12.25
C TRP A 133 -8.64 7.45 12.44
N ALA A 134 -8.03 7.21 13.61
CA ALA A 134 -6.65 7.62 13.89
C ALA A 134 -5.57 6.95 13.04
N CYS A 135 -5.93 5.92 12.28
CA CYS A 135 -5.07 5.30 11.30
C CYS A 135 -4.98 6.07 9.97
N CYS A 136 -5.90 7.01 9.72
CA CYS A 136 -5.87 7.88 8.53
C CYS A 136 -4.76 8.92 8.60
N ASP A 137 -4.49 9.46 9.80
CA ASP A 137 -3.50 10.52 10.02
C ASP A 137 -2.27 10.03 10.82
N CYS A 138 -2.05 8.71 10.89
CA CYS A 138 -0.86 8.18 11.56
C CYS A 138 0.37 8.19 10.64
N ASP A 139 1.54 8.38 11.26
CA ASP A 139 2.85 8.33 10.62
C ASP A 139 3.42 6.90 10.50
N CYS A 140 2.58 5.87 10.69
CA CYS A 140 3.03 4.47 10.69
C CYS A 140 3.73 4.07 9.39
N THR A 141 3.18 4.46 8.24
CA THR A 141 3.78 4.13 6.93
C THR A 141 5.19 4.73 6.84
N LYS A 142 5.35 6.02 7.16
CA LYS A 142 6.64 6.70 7.19
C LYS A 142 7.65 6.01 8.11
N LYS A 143 7.25 5.66 9.34
CA LYS A 143 8.15 4.97 10.30
C LYS A 143 8.57 3.58 9.81
N LEU A 144 7.67 2.85 9.15
CA LEU A 144 7.99 1.54 8.56
C LEU A 144 8.96 1.70 7.38
N GLU A 145 8.77 2.71 6.53
CA GLU A 145 9.67 3.03 5.42
C GLU A 145 11.05 3.47 5.91
N GLU A 146 11.12 4.32 6.94
CA GLU A 146 12.36 4.70 7.62
C GLU A 146 13.07 3.47 8.20
N SER A 147 12.33 2.54 8.80
CA SER A 147 12.89 1.28 9.28
C SER A 147 13.35 0.37 8.15
N LEU A 148 12.63 0.30 7.02
CA LEU A 148 13.06 -0.45 5.85
C LEU A 148 14.33 0.13 5.26
N ALA A 149 14.46 1.46 5.25
CA ALA A 149 15.62 2.15 4.70
C ALA A 149 16.96 1.75 5.36
N THR A 150 16.94 1.15 6.56
CA THR A 150 18.15 0.65 7.23
C THR A 150 18.46 -0.83 6.95
N GLN A 151 17.61 -1.53 6.17
CA GLN A 151 17.64 -3.00 6.01
C GLN A 151 17.98 -3.48 4.59
N GLY A 152 18.23 -2.58 3.64
CA GLY A 152 18.60 -2.95 2.28
C GLY A 152 18.93 -1.74 1.41
N ASP A 153 19.30 -2.00 0.15
CA ASP A 153 19.63 -0.96 -0.82
C ASP A 153 18.37 -0.41 -1.48
N SER A 154 18.45 0.82 -1.98
CA SER A 154 17.34 1.41 -2.76
C SER A 154 17.04 0.53 -3.96
N PHE A 155 15.79 0.04 -4.05
CA PHE A 155 15.37 -0.79 -5.17
C PHE A 155 15.61 -0.07 -6.50
N LEU A 156 15.10 1.17 -6.67
CA LEU A 156 15.26 1.91 -7.92
C LEU A 156 16.73 2.17 -8.28
N GLN A 157 17.57 2.53 -7.31
CA GLN A 157 18.98 2.81 -7.59
C GLN A 157 19.71 1.55 -8.05
N THR A 158 19.54 0.45 -7.33
CA THR A 158 20.14 -0.85 -7.69
C THR A 158 19.64 -1.29 -9.06
N PHE A 159 18.32 -1.25 -9.27
CA PHE A 159 17.71 -1.74 -10.50
C PHE A 159 18.04 -0.89 -11.73
N ARG A 160 18.25 0.42 -11.56
CA ARG A 160 18.74 1.30 -12.64
C ARG A 160 20.23 1.12 -12.90
N THR A 161 21.04 0.95 -11.86
CA THR A 161 22.51 0.80 -12.00
C THR A 161 22.87 -0.51 -12.69
N THR A 162 22.30 -1.65 -12.24
CA THR A 162 22.50 -2.97 -12.86
C THR A 162 22.12 -3.00 -14.34
N ARG A 163 21.30 -2.04 -14.79
CA ARG A 163 20.84 -1.92 -16.18
C ARG A 163 21.56 -0.86 -17.00
N GLY A 164 22.16 0.15 -16.36
CA GLY A 164 23.07 1.07 -17.04
C GLY A 164 24.31 0.37 -17.59
N ASP A 165 24.68 -0.75 -16.98
CA ASP A 165 25.81 -1.59 -17.39
C ASP A 165 25.46 -2.60 -18.51
N LEU A 166 24.19 -2.66 -18.94
CA LEU A 166 23.70 -3.55 -20.01
C LEU A 166 23.41 -2.82 -21.34
N THR A 167 23.73 -1.54 -21.44
CA THR A 167 23.71 -0.73 -22.68
C THR A 167 25.11 -0.49 -23.21
#